data_AF-A0A3M0C3X5-F1
#
_entry.id   AF-A0A3M0C3X5-F1
#
_cell.length_a   1.000
_cell.length_b   1.000
_cell.length_c   1.000
_cell.angle_alpha   90.00
_cell.angle_beta   90.00
_cell.angle_gamma   90.00
#
_symmetry.space_group_name_H-M   'P 1'
#
loop_
_entity.id
_entity.type
_entity.pdbx_description
1 polymer ?
#
loop_
_entity_poly.entity_id
_entity_poly.type
_entity_poly.pdbx_seq_one_letter_code
_entity_poly.pdbx_strand_id
1 'polypeptide(L)'
;MTPFGEKIRALRRDRNVSQADMAAALGVSAAYLSALEHGKRGAPPWPMVQKVIHYFGLIWDEAEALEALARLSRPKVTIDTAGLSPAATRAVNIMEARIARLSPVEIDALLAVLDPNASATAPEQTAHRLDGGADTS
;
A
#
# COMPACT_ATOMS: atom_id res chain seq x y z
N MET A 1 9.29 2.16 -6.40
CA MET A 1 8.40 3.22 -5.87
C MET A 1 7.85 2.73 -4.53
N THR A 2 7.62 3.59 -3.54
CA THR A 2 6.97 3.17 -2.28
C THR A 2 5.45 3.30 -2.42
N PRO A 3 4.63 2.49 -1.71
CA PRO A 3 3.18 2.60 -1.79
C PRO A 3 2.65 4.00 -1.48
N PHE A 4 3.27 4.69 -0.52
CA PHE A 4 2.95 6.09 -0.22
C PHE A 4 3.29 7.05 -1.37
N GLY A 5 4.49 6.92 -1.95
CA GLY A 5 4.91 7.76 -3.08
C GLY A 5 4.01 7.59 -4.31
N GLU A 6 3.57 6.36 -4.55
CA GLU A 6 2.60 6.02 -5.59
C GLU A 6 1.25 6.71 -5.37
N LYS A 7 0.67 6.57 -4.17
CA LYS A 7 -0.63 7.17 -3.83
C LYS A 7 -0.60 8.69 -3.94
N ILE A 8 0.46 9.34 -3.46
CA ILE A 8 0.64 10.79 -3.61
C ILE A 8 0.69 11.20 -5.07
N ARG A 9 1.49 10.50 -5.88
CA ARG A 9 1.63 10.78 -7.31
C ARG A 9 0.30 10.60 -8.04
N ALA A 10 -0.50 9.61 -7.66
CA ALA A 10 -1.85 9.42 -8.17
C ALA A 10 -2.74 10.62 -7.82
N LEU A 11 -2.89 10.95 -6.53
CA LEU A 11 -3.71 12.07 -6.07
C LEU A 11 -3.33 13.40 -6.73
N ARG A 12 -2.02 13.66 -6.89
CA ARG A 12 -1.52 14.87 -7.56
C ARG A 12 -1.95 14.93 -9.02
N ARG A 13 -1.84 13.81 -9.75
CA ARG A 13 -2.25 13.74 -11.17
C ARG A 13 -3.76 13.85 -11.33
N ASP A 14 -4.52 13.19 -10.47
CA ASP A 14 -6.00 13.22 -10.51
C ASP A 14 -6.54 14.64 -10.31
N ARG A 15 -5.80 15.49 -9.58
CA ARG A 15 -6.14 16.90 -9.36
C ARG A 15 -5.45 17.87 -10.32
N ASN A 16 -4.76 17.37 -11.34
CA ASN A 16 -4.01 18.17 -12.32
C ASN A 16 -3.03 19.17 -11.69
N VAL A 17 -2.43 18.80 -10.56
CA VAL A 17 -1.48 19.64 -9.84
C VAL A 17 -0.06 19.37 -10.33
N SER A 18 0.72 20.41 -10.60
CA SER A 18 2.12 20.24 -10.95
C SER A 18 2.94 19.84 -9.71
N GLN A 19 4.06 19.13 -9.91
CA GLN A 19 4.93 18.77 -8.79
C GLN A 19 5.51 20.01 -8.09
N ALA A 20 5.76 21.10 -8.84
CA ALA A 20 6.26 22.35 -8.29
C ALA A 20 5.21 23.03 -7.38
N ASP A 21 3.96 23.10 -7.82
CA ASP A 21 2.88 23.75 -7.05
C ASP A 21 2.59 22.99 -5.76
N MET A 22 2.53 21.65 -5.84
CA MET A 22 2.35 20.83 -4.65
C MET A 22 3.52 20.96 -3.67
N ALA A 23 4.76 20.99 -4.17
CA ALA A 23 5.93 21.17 -3.31
C ALA A 23 5.88 22.52 -2.59
N ALA A 24 5.52 23.59 -3.30
CA ALA A 24 5.35 24.93 -2.73
C ALA A 24 4.24 24.94 -1.66
N ALA A 25 3.07 24.38 -1.95
CA ALA A 25 1.94 24.33 -1.02
C ALA A 25 2.25 23.52 0.26
N LEU A 26 3.03 22.45 0.14
CA LEU A 26 3.46 21.63 1.29
C LEU A 26 4.66 22.25 2.04
N GLY A 27 5.27 23.29 1.51
CA GLY A 27 6.47 23.92 2.07
C GLY A 27 7.68 22.99 2.04
N VAL A 28 7.87 22.25 0.94
CA VAL A 28 9.02 21.36 0.72
C VAL A 28 9.67 21.66 -0.63
N SER A 29 10.90 21.19 -0.85
CA SER A 29 11.54 21.35 -2.16
C SER A 29 10.92 20.43 -3.21
N ALA A 30 10.90 20.87 -4.47
CA ALA A 30 10.45 20.03 -5.60
C ALA A 30 11.31 18.74 -5.72
N ALA A 31 12.61 18.84 -5.43
CA ALA A 31 13.50 17.68 -5.38
C ALA A 31 13.12 16.67 -4.29
N TYR A 32 12.70 17.15 -3.11
CA TYR A 32 12.21 16.27 -2.04
C TYR A 32 10.92 15.56 -2.45
N LEU A 33 9.93 16.30 -2.97
CA LEU A 33 8.67 15.72 -3.40
C LEU A 33 8.89 14.71 -4.53
N SER A 34 9.76 15.01 -5.50
CA SER A 34 10.13 14.07 -6.56
C SER A 34 10.78 12.80 -6.01
N ALA A 35 11.73 12.92 -5.09
CA ALA A 35 12.35 11.76 -4.47
C ALA A 35 11.34 10.90 -3.69
N LEU A 36 10.36 11.53 -3.04
CA LEU A 36 9.28 10.86 -2.31
C LEU A 36 8.35 10.10 -3.27
N GLU A 37 7.85 10.74 -4.33
CA GLU A 37 6.97 10.12 -5.33
C GLU A 37 7.62 8.93 -6.05
N HIS A 38 8.93 8.94 -6.23
CA HIS A 38 9.65 7.86 -6.91
C HIS A 38 10.17 6.79 -5.93
N GLY A 39 9.89 6.89 -4.63
CA GLY A 39 10.34 5.95 -3.60
C GLY A 39 11.85 5.99 -3.33
N LYS A 40 12.51 7.10 -3.67
CA LYS A 40 13.93 7.37 -3.33
C LYS A 40 14.07 7.97 -1.92
N ARG A 41 12.98 8.12 -1.18
CA ARG A 41 12.94 8.48 0.24
C ARG A 41 12.21 7.43 1.04
N GLY A 42 12.62 7.33 2.31
CA GLY A 42 11.97 6.48 3.30
C GLY A 42 10.60 7.00 3.71
N ALA A 43 10.03 6.34 4.72
CA ALA A 43 8.74 6.72 5.27
C ALA A 43 8.73 8.21 5.60
N PRO A 44 7.74 8.98 5.11
CA PRO A 44 7.62 10.39 5.43
C PRO A 44 7.41 10.54 6.95
N PRO A 45 7.96 11.60 7.58
CA PRO A 45 7.67 11.87 8.97
C PRO A 45 6.18 12.26 9.14
N TRP A 46 5.60 11.99 10.31
CA TRP A 46 4.17 12.24 10.58
C TRP A 46 3.68 13.65 10.18
N PRO A 47 4.41 14.75 10.46
CA PRO A 47 4.00 16.08 10.00
C PRO A 47 3.86 16.20 8.48
N MET A 48 4.69 15.49 7.71
CA MET A 48 4.58 15.47 6.25
C MET A 48 3.32 14.74 5.79
N VAL A 49 2.97 13.62 6.44
CA VAL A 49 1.74 12.88 6.14
C VAL A 49 0.52 13.76 6.40
N GLN A 50 0.47 14.46 7.54
CA GLN A 50 -0.62 15.38 7.87
C GLN A 50 -0.75 16.54 6.88
N LYS A 51 0.38 17.12 6.43
CA LYS A 51 0.36 18.14 5.38
C LYS A 51 -0.28 17.63 4.08
N VAL A 52 0.00 16.39 3.69
CA VAL A 52 -0.57 15.78 2.48
C VAL A 52 -2.06 15.50 2.66
N ILE A 53 -2.48 14.96 3.81
CA ILE A 53 -3.90 14.75 4.16
C ILE A 53 -4.66 16.07 4.06
N HIS A 54 -4.14 17.11 4.70
CA HIS A 54 -4.77 18.43 4.71
C HIS A 54 -4.79 19.07 3.31
N TYR A 55 -3.67 19.04 2.59
CA TYR A 55 -3.56 19.57 1.23
C TYR A 55 -4.58 18.92 0.29
N PHE A 56 -4.78 17.61 0.43
CA PHE A 56 -5.75 16.90 -0.38
C PHE A 56 -7.15 16.85 0.25
N GLY A 57 -7.39 17.44 1.42
CA GLY A 57 -8.70 17.37 2.09
C GLY A 57 -9.20 15.94 2.28
N LEU A 58 -8.29 14.98 2.50
CA LEU A 58 -8.66 13.57 2.74
C LEU A 58 -9.33 13.45 4.10
N ILE A 59 -10.42 12.69 4.16
CA ILE A 59 -11.21 12.50 5.38
C ILE A 59 -11.27 11.03 5.77
N TRP A 60 -11.47 10.75 7.06
CA TRP A 60 -11.72 9.41 7.63
C TRP A 60 -10.84 8.33 6.97
N ASP A 61 -11.47 7.39 6.28
CA ASP A 61 -10.86 6.21 5.68
C ASP A 61 -9.72 6.54 4.70
N GLU A 62 -9.82 7.64 3.95
CA GLU A 62 -8.76 8.05 3.01
C GLU A 62 -7.50 8.52 3.74
N ALA A 63 -7.69 9.24 4.86
CA ALA A 63 -6.61 9.69 5.71
C ALA A 63 -5.95 8.49 6.40
N GLU A 64 -6.75 7.59 6.98
CA GLU A 64 -6.25 6.36 7.61
C GLU A 64 -5.48 5.46 6.63
N ALA A 65 -6.03 5.25 5.42
CA ALA A 65 -5.35 4.51 4.37
C ALA A 65 -4.01 5.15 4.00
N LEU A 66 -3.95 6.48 3.88
CA LEU A 66 -2.70 7.17 3.56
C LEU A 66 -1.67 7.06 4.70
N GLU A 67 -2.10 7.14 5.95
CA GLU A 67 -1.24 6.92 7.12
C GLU A 67 -0.70 5.49 7.20
N ALA A 68 -1.52 4.50 6.87
CA ALA A 68 -1.10 3.11 6.77
C ALA A 68 -0.02 2.94 5.69
N LEU A 69 -0.21 3.53 4.50
CA LEU A 69 0.79 3.51 3.43
C LEU A 69 2.10 4.19 3.84
N ALA A 70 2.03 5.31 4.58
CA ALA A 70 3.20 5.99 5.10
C ALA A 70 4.01 5.10 6.05
N ARG A 71 3.32 4.39 6.96
CA ARG A 71 3.95 3.45 7.90
C ARG A 71 4.62 2.28 7.19
N LEU A 72 4.01 1.75 6.14
CA LEU A 72 4.51 0.62 5.34
C LEU A 72 5.65 1.01 4.39
N SER A 73 5.81 2.30 4.08
CA SER A 73 6.81 2.81 3.12
C SER A 73 8.23 2.87 3.68
N ARG A 74 8.76 1.73 4.15
CA ARG A 74 10.14 1.58 4.62
C ARG A 74 10.97 0.90 3.53
N PRO A 75 11.77 1.64 2.74
CA PRO A 75 12.49 1.08 1.58
C PRO A 75 13.63 0.13 1.99
N LYS A 76 14.06 0.18 3.26
CA LYS A 76 14.99 -0.78 3.85
C LYS A 76 14.39 -1.28 5.15
N VAL A 77 14.12 -2.58 5.23
CA VAL A 77 13.56 -3.24 6.41
C VAL A 77 14.57 -4.29 6.87
N THR A 78 14.78 -4.38 8.18
CA THR A 78 15.53 -5.47 8.81
C THR A 78 14.51 -6.43 9.42
N ILE A 79 14.65 -7.73 9.14
CA ILE A 79 13.80 -8.79 9.69
C ILE A 79 14.64 -9.58 10.68
N ASP A 80 14.25 -9.59 11.96
CA ASP A 80 14.88 -10.41 12.98
C ASP A 80 14.23 -11.80 13.01
N THR A 81 15.01 -12.83 12.73
CA THR A 81 14.55 -14.23 12.75
C THR A 81 15.11 -15.02 13.92
N ALA A 82 15.76 -14.36 14.89
CA ALA A 82 16.24 -15.01 16.11
C ALA A 82 15.07 -15.64 16.89
N GLY A 83 15.23 -16.89 17.31
CA GLY A 83 14.19 -17.64 18.02
C GLY A 83 13.03 -18.15 17.16
N LEU A 84 13.01 -17.87 15.85
CA LEU A 84 12.06 -18.47 14.91
C LEU A 84 12.51 -19.85 14.42
N SER A 85 11.62 -20.57 13.74
CA SER A 85 11.95 -21.88 13.16
C SER A 85 13.01 -21.76 12.04
N PRO A 86 13.82 -22.80 11.80
CA PRO A 86 14.77 -22.80 10.69
C PRO A 86 14.10 -22.54 9.32
N ALA A 87 12.86 -23.00 9.14
CA ALA A 87 12.08 -22.75 7.94
C ALA A 87 11.75 -21.27 7.74
N ALA A 88 11.42 -20.54 8.82
CA ALA A 88 11.14 -19.10 8.77
C ALA A 88 12.40 -18.30 8.36
N THR A 89 13.55 -18.58 8.99
CA THR A 89 14.83 -17.97 8.62
C THR A 89 15.19 -18.23 7.16
N ARG A 90 15.00 -19.48 6.70
CA ARG A 90 15.24 -19.85 5.29
C ARG A 90 14.32 -19.09 4.34
N ALA A 91 13.03 -18.93 4.67
CA ALA A 91 12.09 -18.18 3.84
C ALA A 91 12.53 -16.72 3.66
N VAL A 92 12.95 -16.06 4.74
CA VAL A 92 13.44 -14.67 4.70
C VAL A 92 14.70 -14.55 3.84
N ASN A 93 15.67 -15.47 3.98
CA ASN A 93 16.90 -15.44 3.16
C ASN A 93 16.61 -15.65 1.66
N ILE A 94 15.69 -16.56 1.31
CA ILE A 94 15.28 -16.77 -0.08
C ILE A 94 14.57 -15.55 -0.63
N MET A 95 13.68 -14.95 0.17
CA MET A 95 12.98 -13.72 -0.21
C MET A 95 14.00 -12.60 -0.46
N GLU A 96 14.94 -12.37 0.45
CA GLU A 96 15.99 -11.34 0.31
C GLU A 96 16.79 -11.51 -0.99
N ALA A 97 17.21 -12.73 -1.32
CA ALA A 97 17.97 -13.02 -2.54
C ALA A 97 17.16 -12.87 -3.84
N ARG A 98 15.82 -13.07 -3.79
CA ARG A 98 14.97 -13.14 -5.00
C ARG A 98 14.06 -11.93 -5.22
N ILE A 99 13.73 -11.17 -4.18
CA ILE A 99 12.64 -10.15 -4.19
C ILE A 99 12.75 -9.17 -5.36
N ALA A 100 13.96 -8.76 -5.73
CA ALA A 100 14.20 -7.80 -6.82
C ALA A 100 13.95 -8.36 -8.23
N ARG A 101 13.81 -9.69 -8.37
CA ARG A 101 13.63 -10.39 -9.66
C ARG A 101 12.28 -11.09 -9.79
N LEU A 102 11.44 -11.03 -8.75
CA LEU A 102 10.10 -11.62 -8.80
C LEU A 102 9.24 -10.86 -9.82
N SER A 103 8.45 -11.61 -10.57
CA SER A 103 7.43 -11.06 -11.46
C SER A 103 6.27 -10.45 -10.65
N PRO A 104 5.44 -9.58 -11.25
CA PRO A 104 4.26 -9.03 -10.59
C PRO A 104 3.34 -10.12 -10.01
N VAL A 105 3.12 -11.21 -10.76
CA VAL A 105 2.29 -12.35 -10.33
C VAL A 105 2.87 -13.04 -9.09
N GLU A 106 4.19 -13.21 -9.02
CA GLU A 106 4.86 -13.79 -7.84
C GLU A 106 4.80 -12.85 -6.63
N ILE A 107 4.89 -11.53 -6.85
CA ILE A 107 4.71 -10.53 -5.79
C ILE A 107 3.29 -10.57 -5.25
N ASP A 108 2.27 -10.64 -6.11
CA ASP A 108 0.87 -10.72 -5.70
C ASP A 108 0.61 -12.01 -4.90
N ALA A 109 1.15 -13.14 -5.34
CA ALA A 109 1.06 -14.40 -4.61
C ALA A 109 1.75 -14.34 -3.23
N LEU A 110 2.90 -13.67 -3.13
CA LEU A 110 3.59 -13.45 -1.86
C LEU A 110 2.77 -12.54 -0.93
N LEU A 111 2.18 -11.46 -1.46
CA LEU A 111 1.30 -10.57 -0.71
C LEU A 111 0.05 -11.29 -0.20
N ALA A 112 -0.56 -12.17 -1.00
CA ALA A 112 -1.72 -12.94 -0.59
C ALA A 112 -1.45 -13.86 0.63
N VAL A 113 -0.20 -14.32 0.80
CA VAL A 113 0.20 -15.13 1.97
C VAL A 113 0.48 -14.28 3.21
N LEU A 114 0.95 -13.04 3.01
CA LEU A 114 1.48 -12.19 4.09
C LEU A 114 0.54 -11.09 4.56
N ASP A 115 -0.41 -10.64 3.73
CA ASP A 115 -1.34 -9.57 4.06
C ASP A 115 -2.50 -10.11 4.92
N PRO A 116 -2.60 -9.70 6.21
CA PRO A 116 -3.65 -10.17 7.10
C PRO A 116 -5.06 -9.78 6.63
N ASN A 117 -5.19 -8.77 5.75
CA ASN A 117 -6.47 -8.28 5.23
C ASN A 117 -6.85 -8.91 3.88
N ALA A 118 -5.96 -9.66 3.22
CA ALA A 118 -6.27 -10.31 1.95
C ALA A 118 -7.37 -11.38 2.07
N SER A 119 -7.61 -11.92 3.27
CA SER A 119 -8.65 -12.93 3.52
C SER A 119 -10.08 -12.35 3.67
N ALA A 120 -10.26 -11.02 3.68
CA ALA A 120 -11.57 -10.39 3.87
C ALA A 120 -12.37 -10.16 2.57
N THR A 121 -11.83 -10.56 1.41
CA THR A 121 -12.51 -10.44 0.11
C THR A 121 -12.85 -11.81 -0.48
N ALA A 122 -13.56 -12.64 0.29
CA ALA A 122 -14.32 -13.74 -0.31
C ALA A 122 -15.72 -13.20 -0.70
N PRO A 123 -16.18 -13.38 -1.95
CA PRO A 123 -17.52 -12.98 -2.33
C PRO A 123 -18.53 -13.79 -1.53
N GLU A 124 -19.40 -13.07 -0.82
CA GLU A 124 -20.60 -13.60 -0.19
C GLU A 124 -21.39 -14.39 -1.25
N GLN A 125 -21.39 -15.72 -1.10
CA GLN A 125 -22.10 -16.60 -2.01
C GLN A 125 -23.57 -16.21 -1.97
N THR A 126 -24.05 -15.66 -3.09
CA THR A 126 -25.46 -15.48 -3.38
C THR A 126 -26.14 -16.83 -3.27
N ALA A 127 -26.71 -17.12 -2.10
CA ALA A 127 -27.68 -18.18 -1.91
C ALA A 127 -28.97 -17.75 -2.60
N HIS A 128 -28.94 -17.89 -3.92
CA HIS A 128 -30.08 -17.94 -4.80
C HIS A 128 -30.93 -19.14 -4.40
N ARG A 129 -31.88 -18.92 -3.48
CA ARG A 129 -32.94 -19.87 -3.17
C ARG A 129 -34.17 -19.50 -3.99
N LEU A 130 -34.22 -19.99 -5.23
CA LEU A 130 -35.49 -20.22 -5.91
C LEU A 130 -36.03 -21.55 -5.38
N ASP A 131 -36.84 -21.51 -4.32
CA ASP A 131 -37.71 -22.65 -4.00
C ASP A 131 -39.02 -22.50 -4.77
N GLY A 132 -39.10 -23.31 -5.83
CA GLY A 132 -40.26 -24.01 -6.39
C GLY A 132 -41.63 -23.36 -6.26
N GLY A 133 -42.11 -22.79 -7.38
CA GLY A 133 -43.52 -22.55 -7.60
C GLY A 133 -44.31 -23.84 -7.77
N ALA A 134 -45.45 -23.88 -7.08
CA ALA A 134 -46.74 -24.42 -7.49
C ALA A 134 -46.76 -25.74 -8.27
N ASP A 135 -47.01 -26.82 -7.52
CA ASP A 135 -47.64 -28.02 -8.06
C ASP A 135 -49.11 -27.70 -8.39
N THR A 136 -49.53 -28.08 -9.59
CA THR A 136 -50.90 -27.88 -10.08
C THR A 136 -51.57 -29.24 -10.17
N SER A 137 -52.62 -29.43 -9.38
CA SER A 137 -53.66 -30.45 -9.54
C SER A 137 -54.93 -29.98 -8.83
#